data_AF-A0A973J090-F1
#
_entry.id   AF-A0A973J090-F1
#
_cell.length_a   1.000
_cell.length_b   1.000
_cell.length_c   1.000
_cell.angle_alpha   90.00
_cell.angle_beta   90.00
_cell.angle_gamma   90.00
#
_symmetry.space_group_name_H-M   'P 1'
#
loop_
_entity.id
_entity.type
_entity.pdbx_description
1 polymer ?
#
loop_
_entity_poly.entity_id
_entity_poly.type
_entity_poly.pdbx_seq_one_letter_code
_entity_poly.pdbx_strand_id
1 'polypeptide(L)'
;QRIYAEKIRSDSHHFQWNHNLHLPDDESEGSTRGRSIIFFAFAALASSAIQVQSGTAVDIYVPENGFISLNIPLNSGRMGSFSTKTTHPVYLKGIKNIWNEVGISLNLIMPYQFKTKGEVLAECNNQRLLKELVFQSVSCGKYRVYKMQHCGRCLPCLVRRAAFQLWGEVDETFGGYYSEQLERINHGNPDDVGAVANACLVEGQSGVHSLISGHLSFAEQQNRADFQNVFLRGINEVRQFLQGKGVI
;
A
#
# COMPACT_ATOMS: atom_id res chain seq x y z
N GLN A 1 -16.31 -6.43 -0.30
CA GLN A 1 -16.39 -5.19 -1.10
C GLN A 1 -17.77 -4.54 -1.02
N ARG A 2 -18.87 -5.21 -1.41
CA ARG A 2 -20.24 -4.65 -1.29
C ARG A 2 -20.60 -4.16 0.13
N ILE A 3 -20.34 -5.00 1.14
CA ILE A 3 -20.52 -4.63 2.55
C ILE A 3 -19.80 -3.33 2.92
N TYR A 4 -18.58 -3.11 2.42
CA TYR A 4 -17.83 -1.89 2.70
C TYR A 4 -18.48 -0.68 2.04
N ALA A 5 -18.87 -0.79 0.77
CA ALA A 5 -19.54 0.29 0.06
C ALA A 5 -20.87 0.67 0.73
N GLU A 6 -21.70 -0.33 1.06
CA GLU A 6 -22.97 -0.14 1.77
C GLU A 6 -22.78 0.52 3.13
N LYS A 7 -21.78 0.09 3.90
CA LYS A 7 -21.49 0.64 5.24
C LYS A 7 -20.87 2.03 5.22
N ILE A 8 -20.05 2.35 4.20
CA ILE A 8 -19.40 3.67 4.08
C ILE A 8 -20.40 4.69 3.54
N ARG A 9 -21.17 4.32 2.50
CA ARG A 9 -22.10 5.22 1.83
C ARG A 9 -23.18 4.41 1.09
N SER A 10 -24.24 4.06 1.81
CA SER A 10 -25.34 3.22 1.29
C SER A 10 -26.11 3.84 0.11
N ASP A 11 -26.11 5.17 0.00
CA ASP A 11 -26.72 5.93 -1.10
C ASP A 11 -25.83 6.00 -2.36
N SER A 12 -24.58 5.53 -2.29
CA SER A 12 -23.66 5.59 -3.43
C SER A 12 -23.82 4.42 -4.38
N HIS A 13 -23.66 4.68 -5.68
CA HIS A 13 -23.55 3.64 -6.67
C HIS A 13 -22.22 2.88 -6.50
N HIS A 14 -22.30 1.57 -6.30
CA HIS A 14 -21.13 0.70 -6.23
C HIS A 14 -20.99 -0.10 -7.53
N PHE A 15 -19.96 0.21 -8.31
CA PHE A 15 -19.65 -0.48 -9.57
C PHE A 15 -18.47 -1.43 -9.39
N GLN A 16 -18.65 -2.69 -9.81
CA GLN A 16 -17.57 -3.68 -9.85
C GLN A 16 -17.21 -3.91 -11.32
N TRP A 17 -15.99 -3.54 -11.70
CA TRP A 17 -15.52 -3.68 -13.07
C TRP A 17 -14.41 -4.71 -13.19
N ASN A 18 -14.44 -5.41 -14.32
CA ASN A 18 -13.42 -6.33 -14.76
C ASN A 18 -13.24 -6.10 -16.27
N HIS A 19 -11.99 -6.08 -16.73
CA HIS A 19 -11.70 -5.93 -18.16
C HIS A 19 -12.17 -7.14 -18.98
N ASN A 20 -12.40 -8.30 -18.34
CA ASN A 20 -12.88 -9.56 -18.92
C ASN A 20 -12.13 -10.00 -20.19
N LEU A 21 -10.85 -9.63 -20.30
CA LEU A 21 -10.00 -10.00 -21.44
C LEU A 21 -9.38 -11.37 -21.17
N HIS A 22 -9.53 -12.28 -22.13
CA HIS A 22 -8.84 -13.55 -22.19
C HIS A 22 -7.90 -13.48 -23.39
N LEU A 23 -6.63 -13.18 -23.13
CA LEU A 23 -5.59 -13.21 -24.15
C LEU A 23 -5.11 -14.67 -24.32
N PRO A 24 -4.70 -15.08 -25.52
CA PRO A 24 -3.95 -16.32 -25.72
C PRO A 24 -2.76 -16.41 -24.76
N ASP A 25 -2.42 -17.62 -24.28
CA ASP A 25 -1.40 -17.83 -23.24
C ASP A 25 -0.01 -17.31 -23.64
N ASP A 26 0.29 -17.26 -24.94
CA ASP A 26 1.52 -16.75 -25.54
C ASP A 26 1.56 -15.21 -25.66
N GLU A 27 0.42 -14.54 -25.56
CA GLU A 27 0.28 -13.07 -25.60
C GLU A 27 -0.02 -12.45 -24.22
N SER A 28 -0.25 -13.29 -23.21
CA SER A 28 -0.60 -12.85 -21.86
C SER A 28 0.63 -12.41 -21.05
N GLU A 29 0.65 -11.16 -20.59
CA GLU A 29 1.65 -10.70 -19.62
C GLU A 29 1.43 -11.42 -18.28
N GLY A 30 2.29 -12.41 -18.01
CA GLY A 30 2.20 -13.25 -16.81
C GLY A 30 2.49 -12.52 -15.49
N SER A 31 3.01 -11.29 -15.51
CA SER A 31 3.22 -10.47 -14.33
C SER A 31 2.04 -9.57 -13.99
N THR A 32 2.00 -9.09 -12.74
CA THR A 32 0.99 -8.12 -12.30
C THR A 32 1.43 -6.66 -12.51
N ARG A 33 2.49 -6.41 -13.30
CA ARG A 33 3.13 -5.09 -13.44
C ARG A 33 2.25 -4.06 -14.14
N GLY A 34 1.47 -4.48 -15.14
CA GLY A 34 0.56 -3.60 -15.87
C GLY A 34 -0.78 -3.37 -15.17
N ARG A 35 -1.13 -4.16 -14.14
CA ARG A 35 -2.49 -4.18 -13.57
C ARG A 35 -2.97 -2.80 -13.08
N SER A 36 -2.07 -1.99 -12.57
CA SER A 36 -2.40 -0.69 -11.98
C SER A 36 -2.94 0.30 -13.01
N ILE A 37 -2.55 0.20 -14.29
CA ILE A 37 -3.02 1.14 -15.33
C ILE A 37 -4.52 0.98 -15.57
N ILE A 38 -5.01 -0.26 -15.46
CA ILE A 38 -6.43 -0.59 -15.64
C ILE A 38 -7.27 0.07 -14.54
N PHE A 39 -6.77 0.11 -13.30
CA PHE A 39 -7.49 0.79 -12.20
C PHE A 39 -7.64 2.29 -12.44
N PHE A 40 -6.60 2.95 -12.96
CA PHE A 40 -6.67 4.37 -13.31
C PHE A 40 -7.53 4.62 -14.55
N ALA A 41 -7.46 3.76 -15.57
CA ALA A 41 -8.34 3.84 -16.73
C ALA A 41 -9.82 3.72 -16.33
N PHE A 42 -10.14 2.79 -15.43
CA PHE A 42 -11.46 2.70 -14.83
C PHE A 42 -11.84 3.96 -14.05
N ALA A 43 -10.98 4.48 -13.19
CA ALA A 43 -11.27 5.73 -12.48
C ALA A 43 -11.57 6.90 -13.44
N ALA A 44 -10.82 7.02 -14.54
CA ALA A 44 -11.07 7.99 -15.60
C ALA A 44 -12.43 7.75 -16.29
N LEU A 45 -12.76 6.50 -16.62
CA LEU A 45 -14.08 6.16 -17.18
C LEU A 45 -15.23 6.46 -16.21
N ALA A 46 -15.05 6.21 -14.91
CA ALA A 46 -16.05 6.57 -13.90
C ALA A 46 -16.28 8.07 -13.84
N SER A 47 -15.17 8.83 -13.91
CA SER A 47 -15.22 10.29 -13.82
C SER A 47 -15.97 10.94 -14.98
N SER A 48 -16.03 10.31 -16.17
CA SER A 48 -16.77 10.86 -17.31
C SER A 48 -18.29 10.83 -17.10
N ALA A 49 -18.80 10.06 -16.14
CA ALA A 49 -20.20 10.05 -15.76
C ALA A 49 -20.55 11.12 -14.70
N ILE A 50 -19.55 11.82 -14.14
CA ILE A 50 -19.75 12.85 -13.13
C ILE A 50 -19.93 14.20 -13.83
N GLN A 51 -21.10 14.82 -13.63
CA GLN A 51 -21.36 16.17 -14.14
C GLN A 51 -20.57 17.19 -13.30
N VAL A 52 -19.58 17.83 -13.93
CA VAL A 52 -18.83 18.95 -13.36
C VAL A 52 -18.98 20.18 -14.23
N GLN A 53 -18.82 21.36 -13.62
CA GLN A 53 -18.81 22.61 -14.38
C GLN A 53 -17.69 22.58 -15.41
N SER A 54 -17.95 23.15 -16.59
CA SER A 54 -16.95 23.25 -17.66
C SER A 54 -15.65 23.87 -17.13
N GLY A 55 -14.52 23.23 -17.41
CA GLY A 55 -13.21 23.66 -16.92
C GLY A 55 -12.82 23.16 -15.52
N THR A 56 -13.68 22.39 -14.83
CA THR A 56 -13.36 21.84 -13.51
C THR A 56 -12.86 20.40 -13.66
N ALA A 57 -11.70 20.09 -13.10
CA ALA A 57 -11.19 18.73 -13.04
C ALA A 57 -11.96 17.90 -12.00
N VAL A 58 -12.18 16.62 -12.28
CA VAL A 58 -12.76 15.68 -11.30
C VAL A 58 -11.65 15.13 -10.40
N ASP A 59 -11.89 15.12 -9.09
CA ASP A 59 -10.95 14.56 -8.12
C ASP A 59 -11.09 13.04 -8.01
N ILE A 60 -9.96 12.34 -8.16
CA ILE A 60 -9.80 10.91 -7.96
C ILE A 60 -8.96 10.69 -6.71
N TYR A 61 -9.59 10.17 -5.66
CA TYR A 61 -8.92 9.83 -4.42
C TYR A 61 -8.25 8.45 -4.51
N VAL A 62 -6.95 8.40 -4.21
CA VAL A 62 -6.15 7.18 -4.20
C VAL A 62 -5.73 6.90 -2.75
N PRO A 63 -6.49 6.15 -1.95
CA PRO A 63 -6.23 5.97 -0.52
C PRO A 63 -5.20 4.87 -0.18
N GLU A 64 -4.47 4.33 -1.15
CA GLU A 64 -3.44 3.30 -0.96
C GLU A 64 -2.03 3.85 -1.15
N ASN A 65 -1.67 4.89 -0.40
CA ASN A 65 -0.35 5.52 -0.39
C ASN A 65 0.20 5.67 1.03
N GLY A 66 1.42 6.22 1.13
CA GLY A 66 2.15 6.37 2.38
C GLY A 66 3.37 5.45 2.43
N PHE A 67 3.73 5.02 3.64
CA PHE A 67 4.96 4.25 3.92
C PHE A 67 5.30 3.16 2.88
N ILE A 68 4.37 2.22 2.62
CA ILE A 68 4.64 1.09 1.71
C ILE A 68 4.73 1.53 0.24
N SER A 69 4.05 2.60 -0.16
CA SER A 69 4.01 3.06 -1.57
C SER A 69 5.34 3.61 -2.07
N LEU A 70 6.25 3.99 -1.17
CA LEU A 70 7.62 4.41 -1.51
C LEU A 70 8.43 3.25 -2.10
N ASN A 71 8.06 2.01 -1.77
CA ASN A 71 8.67 0.80 -2.27
C ASN A 71 10.21 0.80 -2.13
N ILE A 72 10.69 1.28 -0.98
CA ILE A 72 12.11 1.24 -0.63
C ILE A 72 12.51 -0.24 -0.49
N PRO A 73 13.53 -0.72 -1.23
CA PRO A 73 13.90 -2.13 -1.21
C PRO A 73 14.54 -2.49 0.13
N LEU A 74 13.88 -3.34 0.91
CA LEU A 74 14.39 -3.83 2.20
C LEU A 74 15.26 -5.08 2.04
N ASN A 75 15.32 -5.66 0.84
CA ASN A 75 16.24 -6.72 0.44
C ASN A 75 16.49 -6.68 -1.07
N SER A 76 17.51 -7.42 -1.54
CA SER A 76 17.90 -7.48 -2.96
C SER A 76 16.79 -8.01 -3.88
N GLY A 77 15.94 -8.92 -3.39
CA GLY A 77 14.79 -9.47 -4.12
C GLY A 77 13.66 -8.48 -4.38
N ARG A 78 13.77 -7.25 -3.89
CA ARG A 78 12.77 -6.19 -4.06
C ARG A 78 13.31 -4.96 -4.80
N MET A 79 14.48 -5.07 -5.41
CA MET A 79 15.03 -3.99 -6.24
C MET A 79 14.26 -3.85 -7.57
N GLY A 80 14.18 -2.62 -8.09
CA GLY A 80 13.70 -2.35 -9.44
C GLY A 80 12.24 -2.74 -9.71
N SER A 81 12.02 -3.55 -10.75
CA SER A 81 10.70 -3.94 -11.27
C SER A 81 10.14 -5.22 -10.64
N PHE A 82 10.83 -5.81 -9.65
CA PHE A 82 10.36 -7.00 -8.93
C PHE A 82 9.21 -6.69 -7.95
N SER A 83 8.79 -5.43 -7.83
CA SER A 83 7.65 -5.03 -7.01
C SER A 83 6.72 -4.06 -7.77
N THR A 84 5.41 -4.27 -7.62
CA THR A 84 4.38 -3.41 -8.21
C THR A 84 4.39 -2.03 -7.53
N LYS A 85 4.47 -0.95 -8.34
CA LYS A 85 4.55 0.45 -7.89
C LYS A 85 3.25 1.23 -8.16
N THR A 86 2.09 0.63 -7.86
CA THR A 86 0.74 1.15 -8.20
C THR A 86 0.53 2.62 -7.86
N THR A 87 0.97 3.04 -6.68
CA THR A 87 0.71 4.38 -6.13
C THR A 87 1.99 5.16 -5.89
N HIS A 88 3.10 4.73 -6.50
CA HIS A 88 4.37 5.43 -6.39
C HIS A 88 4.28 6.79 -7.11
N PRO A 89 4.83 7.89 -6.55
CA PRO A 89 4.67 9.23 -7.12
C PRO A 89 5.09 9.36 -8.59
N VAL A 90 6.19 8.71 -9.00
CA VAL A 90 6.62 8.66 -10.42
C VAL A 90 5.55 8.08 -11.33
N TYR A 91 4.91 6.98 -10.90
CA TYR A 91 3.90 6.31 -11.69
C TYR A 91 2.65 7.18 -11.83
N LEU A 92 2.18 7.76 -10.73
CA LEU A 92 1.03 8.67 -10.71
C LEU A 92 1.27 9.93 -11.55
N LYS A 93 2.49 10.48 -11.52
CA LYS A 93 2.90 11.59 -12.41
C LYS A 93 2.81 11.18 -13.88
N GLY A 94 3.26 9.97 -14.22
CA GLY A 94 3.13 9.41 -15.57
C GLY A 94 1.67 9.30 -16.02
N ILE A 95 0.79 8.74 -15.18
CA ILE A 95 -0.65 8.66 -15.46
C ILE A 95 -1.26 10.04 -15.68
N LYS A 96 -0.95 11.01 -14.80
CA LYS A 96 -1.46 12.39 -14.93
C LYS A 96 -0.98 13.05 -16.22
N ASN A 97 0.28 12.86 -16.59
CA ASN A 97 0.81 13.38 -17.85
C ASN A 97 0.07 12.79 -19.05
N ILE A 98 -0.15 11.47 -19.08
CA ILE A 98 -0.93 10.83 -20.15
C ILE A 98 -2.33 11.45 -20.26
N TRP A 99 -3.03 11.62 -19.13
CA TRP A 99 -4.35 12.24 -19.12
C TRP A 99 -4.35 13.66 -19.64
N ASN A 100 -3.39 14.49 -19.23
CA ASN A 100 -3.26 15.85 -19.72
C ASN A 100 -3.05 15.90 -21.24
N GLU A 101 -2.16 15.06 -21.79
CA GLU A 101 -1.87 15.01 -23.22
C GLU A 101 -3.08 14.58 -24.06
N VAL A 102 -3.94 13.71 -23.53
CA VAL A 102 -5.16 13.27 -24.23
C VAL A 102 -6.41 14.12 -23.89
N GLY A 103 -6.24 15.21 -23.16
CA GLY A 103 -7.33 16.14 -22.81
C GLY A 103 -8.30 15.65 -21.72
N ILE A 104 -7.89 14.67 -20.91
CA ILE A 104 -8.66 14.17 -19.77
C ILE A 104 -8.33 15.00 -18.52
N SER A 105 -9.28 15.82 -18.06
CA SER A 105 -9.09 16.74 -16.93
C SER A 105 -9.41 16.07 -15.58
N LEU A 106 -8.39 15.48 -14.95
CA LEU A 106 -8.51 14.76 -13.68
C LEU A 106 -7.41 15.12 -12.68
N ASN A 107 -7.79 15.19 -11.41
CA ASN A 107 -6.86 15.38 -10.29
C ASN A 107 -6.66 14.06 -9.54
N LEU A 108 -5.41 13.69 -9.29
CA LEU A 108 -5.09 12.59 -8.38
C LEU A 108 -4.84 13.15 -6.98
N ILE A 109 -5.65 12.72 -6.01
CA ILE A 109 -5.55 13.13 -4.61
C ILE A 109 -5.00 11.95 -3.79
N MET A 110 -3.90 12.18 -3.08
CA MET A 110 -3.17 11.17 -2.30
C MET A 110 -3.25 11.48 -0.81
N PRO A 111 -4.38 11.21 -0.13
CA PRO A 111 -4.66 11.73 1.20
C PRO A 111 -3.70 11.22 2.29
N TYR A 112 -3.02 10.08 2.06
CA TYR A 112 -2.18 9.43 3.06
C TYR A 112 -0.70 9.33 2.64
N GLN A 113 -0.27 10.10 1.62
CA GLN A 113 1.10 10.01 1.08
C GLN A 113 2.21 10.23 2.11
N PHE A 114 1.92 10.99 3.16
CA PHE A 114 2.85 11.29 4.26
C PHE A 114 2.43 10.65 5.58
N LYS A 115 1.56 9.64 5.53
CA LYS A 115 1.10 8.90 6.71
C LYS A 115 1.57 7.45 6.71
N THR A 116 1.83 6.94 7.90
CA THR A 116 2.02 5.51 8.14
C THR A 116 0.67 4.79 8.23
N LYS A 117 0.69 3.46 8.22
CA LYS A 117 -0.56 2.72 8.35
C LYS A 117 -1.12 2.82 9.77
N GLY A 118 -0.28 2.87 10.80
CA GLY A 118 -0.71 3.11 12.17
C GLY A 118 -1.39 4.47 12.32
N GLU A 119 -0.80 5.54 11.79
CA GLU A 119 -1.39 6.89 11.79
C GLU A 119 -2.76 6.92 11.10
N VAL A 120 -2.89 6.25 9.94
CA VAL A 120 -4.18 6.16 9.23
C VAL A 120 -5.27 5.47 10.07
N LEU A 121 -4.93 4.45 10.86
CA LEU A 121 -5.89 3.79 11.74
C LEU A 121 -6.25 4.67 12.94
N ALA A 122 -5.23 5.23 13.61
CA ALA A 122 -5.40 6.06 14.81
C ALA A 122 -6.18 7.35 14.52
N GLU A 123 -5.93 7.99 13.38
CA GLU A 123 -6.55 9.26 13.02
C GLU A 123 -7.85 9.11 12.22
N CYS A 124 -8.35 7.88 12.01
CA CYS A 124 -9.60 7.69 11.31
C CYS A 124 -10.75 8.34 12.10
N ASN A 125 -11.44 9.32 11.49
CA ASN A 125 -12.54 10.03 12.15
C ASN A 125 -13.68 9.12 12.61
N ASN A 126 -13.95 8.03 11.88
CA ASN A 126 -15.02 7.09 12.20
C ASN A 126 -14.45 5.78 12.77
N GLN A 127 -13.93 5.86 14.00
CA GLN A 127 -13.36 4.73 14.73
C GLN A 127 -14.34 3.57 14.87
N ARG A 128 -15.64 3.85 15.10
CA ARG A 128 -16.67 2.81 15.20
C ARG A 128 -16.76 1.98 13.93
N LEU A 129 -16.93 2.63 12.78
CA LEU A 129 -17.02 1.94 11.50
C LEU A 129 -15.72 1.24 11.13
N LEU A 130 -14.57 1.84 11.46
CA LEU A 130 -13.27 1.24 11.26
C LEU A 130 -13.16 -0.09 12.00
N LYS A 131 -13.50 -0.14 13.30
CA LYS A 131 -13.50 -1.37 14.11
C LYS A 131 -14.44 -2.45 13.56
N GLU A 132 -15.58 -2.05 13.00
CA GLU A 132 -16.51 -3.01 12.39
C GLU A 132 -15.96 -3.68 11.11
N LEU A 133 -15.08 -3.00 10.37
CA LEU A 133 -14.66 -3.41 9.01
C LEU A 133 -13.20 -3.87 8.92
N VAL A 134 -12.30 -3.27 9.70
CA VAL A 134 -10.84 -3.44 9.54
C VAL A 134 -10.39 -4.89 9.67
N PHE A 135 -11.02 -5.68 10.53
CA PHE A 135 -10.70 -7.08 10.76
C PHE A 135 -11.01 -7.97 9.55
N GLN A 136 -11.97 -7.57 8.71
CA GLN A 136 -12.32 -8.28 7.48
C GLN A 136 -11.49 -7.83 6.28
N SER A 137 -10.59 -6.85 6.45
CA SER A 137 -9.81 -6.28 5.35
C SER A 137 -8.57 -7.11 5.04
N VAL A 138 -8.20 -7.15 3.76
CA VAL A 138 -7.05 -7.94 3.29
C VAL A 138 -5.87 -7.02 2.99
N SER A 139 -4.75 -7.25 3.67
CA SER A 139 -3.48 -6.57 3.39
C SER A 139 -2.44 -7.51 2.77
N CYS A 140 -2.58 -8.82 2.99
CA CYS A 140 -1.58 -9.82 2.64
C CYS A 140 -1.34 -9.92 1.12
N GLY A 141 -0.09 -9.69 0.68
CA GLY A 141 0.31 -9.88 -0.72
C GLY A 141 0.32 -11.35 -1.18
N LYS A 142 0.23 -12.30 -0.24
CA LYS A 142 0.21 -13.77 -0.49
C LYS A 142 -1.12 -14.41 -0.12
N TYR A 143 -2.20 -13.63 0.02
CA TYR A 143 -3.50 -14.10 0.56
C TYR A 143 -4.05 -15.34 -0.16
N ARG A 144 -3.98 -15.38 -1.49
CA ARG A 144 -4.43 -16.54 -2.29
C ARG A 144 -3.54 -17.78 -2.10
N VAL A 145 -2.23 -17.58 -1.91
CA VAL A 145 -1.27 -18.68 -1.67
C VAL A 145 -1.57 -19.37 -0.35
N TYR A 146 -1.94 -18.60 0.67
CA TYR A 146 -2.31 -19.10 2.00
C TYR A 146 -3.84 -19.29 2.14
N LYS A 147 -4.51 -19.80 1.10
CA LYS A 147 -5.92 -20.23 1.15
C LYS A 147 -6.88 -19.18 1.72
N MET A 148 -6.72 -17.92 1.31
CA MET A 148 -7.53 -16.78 1.78
C MET A 148 -7.33 -16.48 3.27
N GLN A 149 -6.11 -16.61 3.74
CA GLN A 149 -5.67 -16.22 5.08
C GLN A 149 -4.45 -15.30 4.99
N HIS A 150 -4.30 -14.35 5.92
CA HIS A 150 -3.10 -13.53 5.97
C HIS A 150 -1.90 -14.39 6.37
N CYS A 151 -0.77 -14.25 5.67
CA CYS A 151 0.39 -15.11 5.93
C CYS A 151 1.14 -14.76 7.23
N GLY A 152 0.91 -13.57 7.79
CA GLY A 152 1.56 -13.08 9.02
C GLY A 152 2.97 -12.54 8.85
N ARG A 153 3.62 -12.85 7.72
CA ARG A 153 5.08 -12.65 7.56
C ARG A 153 5.50 -11.72 6.43
N CYS A 154 4.69 -11.54 5.39
CA CYS A 154 5.04 -10.63 4.29
C CYS A 154 5.01 -9.17 4.75
N LEU A 155 5.73 -8.28 4.07
CA LEU A 155 5.80 -6.86 4.47
C LEU A 155 4.42 -6.23 4.74
N PRO A 156 3.38 -6.39 3.89
CA PRO A 156 2.06 -5.87 4.21
C PRO A 156 1.43 -6.44 5.49
N CYS A 157 1.70 -7.71 5.85
CA CYS A 157 1.23 -8.28 7.12
C CYS A 157 1.99 -7.70 8.31
N LEU A 158 3.32 -7.52 8.19
CA LEU A 158 4.13 -6.91 9.24
C LEU A 158 3.70 -5.46 9.51
N VAL A 159 3.47 -4.67 8.46
CA VAL A 159 2.97 -3.30 8.59
C VAL A 159 1.56 -3.28 9.17
N ARG A 160 0.69 -4.23 8.80
CA ARG A 160 -0.64 -4.35 9.43
C ARG A 160 -0.53 -4.60 10.93
N ARG A 161 0.26 -5.59 11.36
CA ARG A 161 0.43 -5.92 12.78
C ARG A 161 1.02 -4.75 13.57
N ALA A 162 2.03 -4.08 13.00
CA ALA A 162 2.60 -2.86 13.58
C ALA A 162 1.60 -1.71 13.68
N ALA A 163 0.74 -1.54 12.66
CA ALA A 163 -0.29 -0.52 12.65
C ALA A 163 -1.36 -0.76 13.73
N PHE A 164 -1.78 -2.01 13.96
CA PHE A 164 -2.67 -2.34 15.09
C PHE A 164 -2.02 -2.03 16.44
N GLN A 165 -0.74 -2.36 16.60
CA GLN A 165 -0.01 -2.04 17.83
C GLN A 165 0.04 -0.52 18.09
N LEU A 166 0.32 0.30 17.08
CA LEU A 166 0.29 1.76 17.25
C LEU A 166 -1.13 2.27 17.53
N TRP A 167 -2.14 1.73 16.85
CA TRP A 167 -3.53 2.11 17.02
C TRP A 167 -4.06 1.78 18.43
N GLY A 168 -3.44 0.81 19.11
CA GLY A 168 -3.81 0.40 20.47
C GLY A 168 -4.99 -0.57 20.53
N GLU A 169 -5.43 -1.09 19.38
CA GLU A 169 -6.50 -2.09 19.28
C GLU A 169 -5.93 -3.49 19.14
N VAL A 170 -6.64 -4.48 19.69
CA VAL A 170 -6.29 -5.88 19.51
C VAL A 170 -6.52 -6.27 18.06
N ASP A 171 -5.51 -6.87 17.43
CA ASP A 171 -5.62 -7.34 16.04
C ASP A 171 -6.45 -8.63 15.96
N GLU A 172 -7.76 -8.48 15.79
CA GLU A 172 -8.71 -9.57 15.58
C GLU A 172 -8.92 -9.89 14.09
N THR A 173 -7.86 -9.79 13.27
CA THR A 173 -7.94 -10.10 11.83
C THR A 173 -8.67 -11.42 11.59
N PHE A 174 -9.69 -11.38 10.73
CA PHE A 174 -10.57 -12.51 10.47
C PHE A 174 -9.77 -13.72 9.97
N GLY A 175 -9.96 -14.87 10.62
CA GLY A 175 -9.21 -16.09 10.34
C GLY A 175 -7.78 -16.11 10.87
N GLY A 176 -7.32 -15.05 11.56
CA GLY A 176 -5.99 -14.94 12.13
C GLY A 176 -4.86 -14.92 11.08
N TYR A 177 -3.63 -15.02 11.55
CA TYR A 177 -2.47 -15.18 10.68
C TYR A 177 -2.09 -16.66 10.55
N TYR A 178 -1.78 -17.09 9.33
CA TYR A 178 -1.29 -18.45 9.06
C TYR A 178 -0.02 -18.78 9.87
N SER A 179 0.84 -17.78 10.08
CA SER A 179 2.03 -17.89 10.90
C SER A 179 2.09 -16.71 11.87
N GLU A 180 1.93 -17.02 13.16
CA GLU A 180 2.14 -16.04 14.24
C GLU A 180 3.63 -15.82 14.54
N GLN A 181 4.41 -16.87 14.29
CA GLN A 181 5.85 -17.02 14.44
C GLN A 181 6.63 -16.13 13.47
N LEU A 182 7.59 -15.38 14.00
CA LEU A 182 8.41 -14.39 13.29
C LEU A 182 9.90 -14.72 13.28
N GLU A 183 10.28 -15.94 13.66
CA GLU A 183 11.65 -16.44 13.58
C GLU A 183 12.14 -16.37 12.12
N ARG A 184 13.43 -16.10 11.94
CA ARG A 184 14.04 -16.07 10.60
C ARG A 184 13.91 -17.44 9.93
N ILE A 185 13.59 -17.43 8.64
CA ILE A 185 13.54 -18.66 7.84
C ILE A 185 14.92 -18.90 7.23
N ASN A 186 15.48 -20.10 7.41
CA ASN A 186 16.76 -20.49 6.81
C ASN A 186 16.71 -20.58 5.28
N HIS A 187 17.89 -20.51 4.67
CA HIS A 187 18.17 -20.34 3.24
C HIS A 187 17.22 -21.07 2.26
N GLY A 188 16.76 -20.33 1.23
CA GLY A 188 16.04 -20.87 0.07
C GLY A 188 14.67 -20.22 -0.20
N ASN A 189 14.05 -19.58 0.80
CA ASN A 189 12.75 -18.93 0.68
C ASN A 189 12.82 -17.41 0.94
N PRO A 190 11.95 -16.59 0.31
CA PRO A 190 11.87 -15.16 0.60
C PRO A 190 11.48 -14.90 2.05
N ASP A 191 12.39 -14.33 2.85
CA ASP A 191 12.16 -13.96 4.25
C ASP A 191 11.99 -12.44 4.41
N ASP A 192 10.75 -11.98 4.25
CA ASP A 192 10.40 -10.57 4.48
C ASP A 192 10.65 -10.15 5.94
N VAL A 193 10.52 -11.07 6.91
CA VAL A 193 10.77 -10.75 8.33
C VAL A 193 12.25 -10.45 8.56
N GLY A 194 13.13 -11.32 8.09
CA GLY A 194 14.58 -11.11 8.16
C GLY A 194 15.03 -9.83 7.45
N ALA A 195 14.46 -9.52 6.28
CA ALA A 195 14.74 -8.30 5.53
C ALA A 195 14.32 -7.03 6.27
N VAL A 196 13.11 -7.01 6.81
CA VAL A 196 12.59 -5.88 7.59
C VAL A 196 13.36 -5.72 8.90
N ALA A 197 13.67 -6.81 9.59
CA ALA A 197 14.50 -6.80 10.80
C ALA A 197 15.88 -6.21 10.51
N ASN A 198 16.52 -6.60 9.41
CA ASN A 198 17.79 -6.03 8.99
C ASN A 198 17.68 -4.53 8.70
N ALA A 199 16.64 -4.11 7.97
CA ALA A 199 16.41 -2.68 7.72
C ALA A 199 16.21 -1.90 9.02
N CYS A 200 15.48 -2.45 9.99
CA CYS A 200 15.35 -1.85 11.32
C CYS A 200 16.70 -1.74 12.03
N LEU A 201 17.58 -2.73 11.96
CA LEU A 201 18.90 -2.64 12.60
C LEU A 201 19.81 -1.62 11.89
N VAL A 202 19.82 -1.61 10.56
CA VAL A 202 20.60 -0.67 9.74
C VAL A 202 20.16 0.77 10.00
N GLU A 203 18.85 1.04 10.07
CA GLU A 203 18.35 2.38 10.42
C GLU A 203 18.84 2.80 11.81
N GLY A 204 18.81 1.90 12.80
CA GLY A 204 19.24 2.22 14.17
C GLY A 204 20.76 2.46 14.29
N GLN A 205 21.58 1.81 13.46
CA GLN A 205 23.04 1.93 13.50
C GLN A 205 23.59 3.04 12.60
N SER A 206 23.03 3.18 11.40
CA SER A 206 23.56 4.03 10.32
C SER A 206 22.61 5.17 9.92
N GLY A 207 21.44 5.27 10.57
CA GLY A 207 20.40 6.25 10.28
C GLY A 207 19.60 5.94 9.01
N VAL A 208 18.41 6.54 8.92
CA VAL A 208 17.47 6.34 7.80
C VAL A 208 18.05 6.62 6.40
N HIS A 209 19.02 7.53 6.28
CA HIS A 209 19.64 7.89 5.00
C HIS A 209 20.28 6.70 4.29
N SER A 210 20.81 5.74 5.04
CA SER A 210 21.39 4.49 4.52
C SER A 210 20.36 3.62 3.76
N LEU A 211 19.07 3.75 4.10
CA LEU A 211 17.98 2.99 3.48
C LEU A 211 17.30 3.75 2.34
N ILE A 212 17.14 5.07 2.46
CA ILE A 212 16.28 5.85 1.56
C ILE A 212 17.04 6.59 0.44
N SER A 213 18.36 6.73 0.56
CA SER A 213 19.25 7.58 -0.26
C SER A 213 18.72 7.93 -1.67
N GLY A 214 19.10 7.15 -2.70
CA GLY A 214 18.71 7.38 -4.09
C GLY A 214 17.25 7.01 -4.41
N HIS A 215 16.55 6.37 -3.47
CA HIS A 215 15.19 5.89 -3.67
C HIS A 215 14.15 7.03 -3.60
N LEU A 216 14.50 8.17 -3.00
CA LEU A 216 13.67 9.37 -2.99
C LEU A 216 14.05 10.38 -4.08
N SER A 217 14.81 9.98 -5.11
CA SER A 217 15.22 10.88 -6.22
C SER A 217 14.03 11.47 -7.00
N PHE A 218 12.85 10.85 -6.91
CA PHE A 218 11.62 11.37 -7.51
C PHE A 218 11.01 12.55 -6.76
N ALA A 219 11.38 12.74 -5.48
CA ALA A 219 10.74 13.71 -4.62
C ALA A 219 11.29 15.12 -4.91
N GLU A 220 10.38 16.07 -5.10
CA GLU A 220 10.73 17.49 -5.15
C GLU A 220 11.32 17.94 -3.81
N GLN A 221 12.17 18.97 -3.84
CA GLN A 221 12.91 19.42 -2.67
C GLN A 221 11.99 19.74 -1.48
N GLN A 222 10.82 20.33 -1.72
CA GLN A 222 9.86 20.65 -0.65
C GLN A 222 9.25 19.41 0.02
N ASN A 223 9.08 18.30 -0.70
CA ASN A 223 8.39 17.10 -0.18
C ASN A 223 9.36 15.99 0.25
N ARG A 224 10.65 16.11 -0.05
CA ARG A 224 11.66 15.08 0.26
C ARG A 224 11.72 14.79 1.75
N ALA A 225 11.64 15.83 2.59
CA ALA A 225 11.63 15.69 4.04
C ALA A 225 10.40 14.90 4.52
N ASP A 226 9.22 15.15 3.96
CA ASP A 226 7.99 14.44 4.34
C ASP A 226 8.05 12.95 3.96
N PHE A 227 8.61 12.63 2.79
CA PHE A 227 8.83 11.24 2.38
C PHE A 227 9.86 10.51 3.25
N GLN A 228 10.94 11.20 3.64
CA GLN A 228 11.91 10.67 4.61
C GLN A 228 11.24 10.44 5.97
N ASN A 229 10.44 11.39 6.43
CA ASN A 229 9.77 11.33 7.74
C ASN A 229 8.74 10.20 7.80
N VAL A 230 7.89 10.03 6.77
CA VAL A 230 6.92 8.92 6.74
C VAL A 230 7.63 7.57 6.66
N PHE A 231 8.77 7.49 5.95
CA PHE A 231 9.58 6.26 5.94
C PHE A 231 10.15 5.95 7.32
N LEU A 232 10.74 6.94 7.98
CA LEU A 232 11.31 6.81 9.32
C LEU A 232 10.24 6.39 10.35
N ARG A 233 9.07 7.03 10.35
CA ARG A 233 7.98 6.66 11.28
C ARG A 233 7.45 5.26 10.96
N GLY A 234 7.28 4.92 9.68
CA GLY A 234 6.81 3.60 9.27
C GLY A 234 7.77 2.46 9.61
N ILE A 235 9.08 2.65 9.44
CA ILE A 235 10.07 1.64 9.85
C ILE A 235 10.15 1.53 11.37
N ASN A 236 9.96 2.63 12.11
CA ASN A 236 9.92 2.63 13.57
C ASN A 236 8.69 1.89 14.13
N GLU A 237 7.51 2.04 13.52
CA GLU A 237 6.33 1.25 13.89
C GLU A 237 6.62 -0.25 13.79
N VAL A 238 7.22 -0.66 12.68
CA VAL A 238 7.55 -2.07 12.45
C VAL A 238 8.68 -2.53 13.38
N ARG A 239 9.67 -1.68 13.68
CA ARG A 239 10.71 -1.97 14.68
C ARG A 239 10.10 -2.25 16.05
N GLN A 240 9.24 -1.37 16.55
CA GLN A 240 8.59 -1.52 17.86
C GLN A 240 7.79 -2.82 17.94
N PHE A 241 7.12 -3.18 16.84
CA PHE A 241 6.42 -4.45 16.73
C PHE A 241 7.37 -5.65 16.80
N LEU A 242 8.46 -5.64 16.03
CA LEU A 242 9.44 -6.74 16.03
C LEU A 242 10.17 -6.89 17.38
N GLN A 243 10.49 -5.78 18.05
CA GLN A 243 11.05 -5.77 19.41
C GLN A 243 10.07 -6.37 20.43
N GLY A 244 8.80 -5.97 20.38
CA GLY A 244 7.75 -6.53 21.24
C GLY A 244 7.50 -8.03 21.01
N LYS A 245 7.97 -8.56 19.88
CA LYS A 245 7.93 -9.99 19.55
C LYS A 245 9.29 -10.71 19.75
N GLY A 246 10.32 -10.02 20.23
CA GLY A 246 11.64 -10.59 20.47
C GLY A 246 12.40 -11.01 19.22
N VAL A 247 12.10 -10.42 18.06
CA VAL A 247 12.76 -10.74 16.78
C VAL A 247 14.09 -9.99 16.63
N ILE A 248 14.15 -8.75 17.15
CA ILE A 248 15.33 -7.87 17.22
C ILE A 248 15.37 -7.15 18.57
#